data_AF-A0A7J7IGI3-F1
#
_entry.id   AF-A0A7J7IGI3-F1
#
_cell.length_a   1.000
_cell.length_b   1.000
_cell.length_c   1.000
_cell.angle_alpha   90.00
_cell.angle_beta   90.00
_cell.angle_gamma   90.00
#
_symmetry.space_group_name_H-M   'P 1'
#
loop_
_entity.id
_entity.type
_entity.pdbx_description
1 polymer ?
#
loop_
_entity_poly.entity_id
_entity_poly.type
_entity_poly.pdbx_seq_one_letter_code
_entity_poly.pdbx_strand_id
1 'polypeptide(L)'
;MRMSYALRGDLLMSWQHLWQPGQSHLQLPPEAASALGSSLENSAIPAIEIGPGRTPVDDARICYQRSRKLRRAVQALGPLEAAARAERDRLEQLEFSISVALDYAEDPDFELLHDVAEELEMTGPLQSTNRGRPKRFQPGRRRASATRSYDGHLLGRCIQMSAVTEGATILCGKSQRQNDYLTFQVAGENDFWFHAQGFAGSHCVLRMPPGIPASEADLKRASDAAAYYSKGKTAEICASCVYSDQACAQSWCTWTSQVQQRKGTVWRTR
;
A
#
# COMPACT_ATOMS: atom_id res chain seq x y z
N MET A 1 12.16 13.62 29.80
CA MET A 1 11.99 12.52 28.83
C MET A 1 11.71 11.24 29.63
N ARG A 2 10.62 10.49 29.36
CA ARG A 2 10.25 9.32 30.17
C ARG A 2 11.02 8.08 29.71
N MET A 3 11.66 7.38 30.64
CA MET A 3 12.36 6.11 30.39
C MET A 3 11.39 5.01 29.94
N SER A 4 11.82 4.15 29.01
CA SER A 4 11.00 3.02 28.55
C SER A 4 10.83 1.96 29.64
N TYR A 5 9.75 1.18 29.60
CA TYR A 5 9.54 0.08 30.57
C TYR A 5 10.62 -0.99 30.50
N ALA A 6 11.19 -1.27 29.32
CA ALA A 6 12.29 -2.23 29.20
C ALA A 6 13.54 -1.70 29.91
N LEU A 7 13.96 -0.47 29.58
CA LEU A 7 15.12 0.18 30.18
C LEU A 7 14.97 0.31 31.70
N ARG A 8 13.79 0.71 32.19
CA ARG A 8 13.52 0.78 33.64
C ARG A 8 13.68 -0.58 34.31
N GLY A 9 13.17 -1.66 33.69
CA GLY A 9 13.35 -3.02 34.19
C GLY A 9 14.81 -3.45 34.25
N ASP A 10 15.58 -3.16 33.20
CA ASP A 10 17.00 -3.52 33.12
C ASP A 10 17.85 -2.78 34.15
N LEU A 11 17.58 -1.49 34.38
CA LEU A 11 18.26 -0.70 35.41
C LEU A 11 17.90 -1.18 36.83
N LEU A 12 16.62 -1.48 37.09
CA LEU A 12 16.20 -2.03 38.38
C LEU A 12 16.89 -3.37 38.68
N MET A 13 17.01 -4.25 37.68
CA MET A 13 17.67 -5.55 37.84
C MET A 13 19.19 -5.43 38.01
N SER A 14 19.83 -4.51 37.29
CA SER A 14 21.28 -4.34 37.28
C SER A 14 21.80 -3.72 38.60
N TRP A 15 21.05 -2.77 39.17
CA TRP A 15 21.45 -2.06 40.40
C TRP A 15 20.61 -2.43 41.64
N GLN A 16 19.87 -3.54 41.61
CA GLN A 16 19.06 -4.00 42.75
C GLN A 16 19.82 -4.13 44.07
N HIS A 17 21.13 -4.39 44.01
CA HIS A 17 22.00 -4.59 45.17
C HIS A 17 22.23 -3.30 45.99
N LEU A 18 21.96 -2.13 45.40
CA LEU A 18 22.07 -0.84 46.09
C LEU A 18 20.81 -0.47 46.89
N TRP A 19 19.72 -1.22 46.73
CA TRP A 19 18.45 -0.99 47.41
C TRP A 19 18.42 -1.62 48.80
N GLN A 20 17.81 -0.92 49.76
CA GLN A 20 17.54 -1.45 51.11
C GLN A 20 16.04 -1.61 51.40
N PRO A 21 15.63 -2.61 52.21
CA PRO A 21 14.24 -2.81 52.58
C PRO A 21 13.59 -1.54 53.16
N GLY A 22 12.46 -1.13 52.59
CA GLY A 22 11.70 0.06 53.01
C GLY A 22 12.01 1.33 52.22
N GLN A 23 13.01 1.34 51.33
CA GLN A 23 13.26 2.47 50.44
C GLN A 23 12.22 2.53 49.31
N SER A 24 11.67 3.72 49.08
CA SER A 24 10.75 4.02 47.99
C SER A 24 11.44 4.43 46.69
N HIS A 25 12.77 4.54 46.68
CA HIS A 25 13.55 5.00 45.54
C HIS A 25 14.87 4.24 45.47
N LEU A 26 15.31 3.89 44.25
CA LEU A 26 16.64 3.36 43.95
C LEU A 26 17.51 4.49 43.39
N GLN A 27 18.58 4.82 44.09
CA GLN A 27 19.61 5.74 43.59
C GLN A 27 20.56 4.97 42.68
N LEU A 28 20.70 5.45 41.44
CA LEU A 28 21.59 4.85 40.45
C LEU A 28 22.99 5.48 40.57
N PRO A 29 24.07 4.68 40.46
CA PRO A 29 25.42 5.20 40.51
C PRO A 29 25.78 5.94 39.20
N PRO A 30 26.83 6.79 39.22
CA PRO A 30 27.33 7.52 38.05
C PRO A 30 27.55 6.64 36.81
N GLU A 31 27.98 5.40 37.02
CA GLU A 31 28.25 4.40 35.98
C GLU A 31 27.00 4.01 35.17
N ALA A 32 25.81 4.12 35.77
CA ALA A 32 24.55 3.83 35.09
C ALA A 32 24.25 4.82 33.95
N ALA A 33 24.91 5.98 33.90
CA ALA A 33 24.79 6.94 32.81
C ALA A 33 25.08 6.31 31.44
N SER A 34 26.02 5.35 31.39
CA SER A 34 26.34 4.60 30.16
C SER A 34 25.15 3.78 29.62
N ALA A 35 24.33 3.21 30.51
CA ALA A 35 23.16 2.41 30.17
C ALA A 35 21.93 3.26 29.81
N LEU A 36 21.89 4.52 30.25
CA LEU A 36 20.83 5.49 29.94
C LEU A 36 20.99 6.12 28.53
N GLY A 37 22.14 5.89 27.87
CA GLY A 37 22.47 6.40 26.54
C GLY A 37 22.75 7.90 26.51
N SER A 38 23.16 8.42 25.34
CA SER A 38 23.50 9.83 25.10
C SER A 38 22.34 10.83 25.35
N SER A 39 21.16 10.33 25.72
CA SER A 39 19.94 11.12 25.92
C SER A 39 19.92 11.89 27.26
N LEU A 40 20.91 11.70 28.14
CA LEU A 40 20.99 12.32 29.48
C LEU A 40 22.39 12.88 29.82
N GLU A 41 23.26 13.12 28.82
CA GLU A 41 24.66 13.55 29.01
C GLU A 41 24.86 14.79 29.91
N ASN A 42 23.83 15.59 30.18
CA ASN A 42 23.89 16.78 31.04
C ASN A 42 22.82 16.82 32.16
N SER A 43 22.23 15.70 32.55
CA SER A 43 21.23 15.67 33.63
C SER A 43 21.59 14.66 34.70
N ALA A 44 21.44 15.07 35.98
CA ALA A 44 21.62 14.21 37.13
C ALA A 44 20.86 12.89 36.93
N ILE A 45 21.51 11.77 37.23
CA ILE A 45 20.95 10.44 37.01
C ILE A 45 19.65 10.33 37.82
N PRO A 46 18.50 10.09 37.18
CA PRO A 46 17.22 10.09 37.87
C PRO A 46 17.14 8.87 38.80
N ALA A 47 16.72 9.10 40.04
CA ALA A 47 16.35 8.03 40.95
C ALA A 47 15.11 7.28 40.40
N ILE A 48 15.13 5.95 40.49
CA ILE A 48 14.00 5.13 40.04
C ILE A 48 13.06 4.91 41.22
N GLU A 49 11.84 5.43 41.14
CA GLU A 49 10.78 5.18 42.13
C GLU A 49 10.43 3.68 42.21
N ILE A 50 10.25 3.16 43.42
CA ILE A 50 9.78 1.80 43.68
C ILE A 50 8.42 1.89 44.36
N GLY A 51 7.46 1.12 43.86
CA GLY A 51 6.11 1.10 44.44
C GLY A 51 6.11 0.71 45.92
N PRO A 52 5.18 1.24 46.74
CA PRO A 52 5.12 0.95 48.16
C PRO A 52 4.95 -0.56 48.41
N GLY A 53 5.76 -1.12 49.32
CA GLY A 53 5.73 -2.54 49.67
C GLY A 53 6.24 -3.49 48.59
N ARG A 54 6.95 -2.99 47.56
CA ARG A 54 7.54 -3.79 46.48
C ARG A 54 9.06 -3.78 46.55
N THR A 55 9.66 -4.86 46.06
CA THR A 55 11.11 -4.91 45.81
C THR A 55 11.44 -4.36 44.42
N PRO A 56 12.71 -3.97 44.15
CA PRO A 56 13.17 -3.63 42.80
C PRO A 56 12.87 -4.73 41.78
N VAL A 57 12.97 -6.01 42.19
CA VAL A 57 12.68 -7.18 41.36
C VAL A 57 11.20 -7.25 40.99
N ASP A 58 10.31 -7.00 41.95
CA ASP A 58 8.86 -6.99 41.70
C ASP A 58 8.48 -5.88 40.71
N ASP A 59 9.04 -4.68 40.87
CA ASP A 59 8.77 -3.55 39.97
C ASP A 59 9.40 -3.79 38.58
N ALA A 60 10.58 -4.41 38.51
CA ALA A 60 11.19 -4.84 37.26
C ALA A 60 10.33 -5.88 36.53
N ARG A 61 9.75 -6.85 37.26
CA ARG A 61 8.83 -7.84 36.69
C ARG A 61 7.60 -7.19 36.08
N ILE A 62 7.01 -6.18 36.75
CA ILE A 62 5.89 -5.39 36.22
C ILE A 62 6.32 -4.64 34.95
N CYS A 63 7.50 -4.02 34.97
CA CYS A 63 8.07 -3.33 33.81
C CYS A 63 8.24 -4.27 32.61
N TYR A 64 8.78 -5.48 32.81
CA TYR A 64 8.91 -6.48 31.76
C TYR A 64 7.55 -6.99 31.27
N GLN A 65 6.58 -7.22 32.16
CA GLN A 65 5.23 -7.61 31.77
C GLN A 65 4.57 -6.53 30.88
N ARG A 66 4.69 -5.25 31.26
CA ARG A 66 4.18 -4.12 30.47
C ARG A 66 4.89 -4.02 29.12
N SER A 67 6.21 -4.12 29.09
CA SER A 67 7.00 -4.08 27.85
C SER A 67 6.60 -5.23 26.90
N ARG A 68 6.44 -6.46 27.42
CA ARG A 68 5.94 -7.60 26.64
C ARG A 68 4.53 -7.38 26.11
N LYS A 69 3.62 -6.82 26.93
CA LYS A 69 2.24 -6.50 26.51
C LYS A 69 2.23 -5.44 25.40
N LEU A 70 3.00 -4.37 25.54
CA LEU A 70 3.14 -3.33 24.52
C LEU A 70 3.73 -3.88 23.22
N ARG A 71 4.78 -4.72 23.32
CA ARG A 71 5.37 -5.36 22.13
C ARG A 71 4.37 -6.26 21.40
N ARG A 72 3.61 -7.09 22.14
CA ARG A 72 2.53 -7.90 21.56
C ARG A 72 1.45 -7.04 20.92
N ALA A 73 1.07 -5.93 21.55
CA ALA A 73 0.07 -5.02 21.00
C ALA A 73 0.56 -4.37 19.70
N VAL A 74 1.80 -3.87 19.65
CA VAL A 74 2.40 -3.32 18.42
C VAL A 74 2.43 -4.37 17.30
N GLN A 75 2.84 -5.60 17.61
CA GLN A 75 2.84 -6.69 16.65
C GLN A 75 1.43 -7.05 16.14
N ALA A 76 0.42 -6.96 16.99
CA ALA A 76 -0.97 -7.22 16.62
C ALA A 76 -1.61 -6.06 15.83
N LEU A 77 -1.20 -4.82 16.10
CA LEU A 77 -1.72 -3.62 15.43
C LEU A 77 -1.22 -3.48 13.99
N GLY A 78 0.02 -3.89 13.71
CA GLY A 78 0.60 -3.77 12.36
C GLY A 78 -0.27 -4.40 11.26
N PRO A 79 -0.69 -5.69 11.39
CA PRO A 79 -1.58 -6.32 10.42
C PRO A 79 -2.95 -5.63 10.30
N LEU A 80 -3.51 -5.14 11.42
CA LEU A 80 -4.81 -4.44 11.42
C LEU A 80 -4.73 -3.09 10.70
N GLU A 81 -3.66 -2.33 10.95
CA GLU A 81 -3.41 -1.07 10.27
C GLU A 81 -3.21 -1.30 8.77
N ALA A 82 -2.43 -2.31 8.38
CA ALA A 82 -2.22 -2.66 6.98
C ALA A 82 -3.54 -3.05 6.29
N ALA A 83 -4.38 -3.85 6.94
CA ALA A 83 -5.70 -4.23 6.41
C ALA A 83 -6.63 -3.02 6.27
N ALA A 84 -6.65 -2.12 7.26
CA ALA A 84 -7.46 -0.90 7.21
C ALA A 84 -7.00 0.06 6.10
N ARG A 85 -5.68 0.21 5.89
CA ARG A 85 -5.12 1.00 4.79
C ARG A 85 -5.48 0.41 3.44
N ALA A 86 -5.33 -0.91 3.27
CA ALA A 86 -5.71 -1.59 2.04
C ALA A 86 -7.20 -1.42 1.70
N GLU A 87 -8.08 -1.51 2.71
CA GLU A 87 -9.51 -1.29 2.49
C GLU A 87 -9.83 0.16 2.12
N ARG A 88 -9.17 1.14 2.76
CA ARG A 88 -9.31 2.55 2.38
C ARG A 88 -8.91 2.76 0.92
N ASP A 89 -7.74 2.24 0.53
CA ASP A 89 -7.22 2.42 -0.84
C ASP A 89 -8.17 1.76 -1.87
N ARG A 90 -8.77 0.62 -1.53
CA ARG A 90 -9.81 -0.02 -2.35
C ARG A 90 -11.06 0.84 -2.49
N LEU A 91 -11.58 1.39 -1.40
CA LEU A 91 -12.75 2.27 -1.42
C LEU A 91 -12.48 3.54 -2.24
N GLU A 92 -11.26 4.09 -2.14
CA GLU A 92 -10.85 5.23 -2.95
C GLU A 92 -10.82 4.88 -4.47
N GLN A 93 -10.38 3.68 -4.84
CA GLN A 93 -10.41 3.19 -6.23
C GLN A 93 -11.84 2.98 -6.75
N LEU A 94 -12.71 2.47 -5.90
CA LEU A 94 -14.11 2.28 -6.25
C LEU A 94 -14.82 3.62 -6.46
N GLU A 95 -14.61 4.57 -5.55
CA GLU A 95 -15.15 5.92 -5.68
C GLU A 95 -14.67 6.59 -6.98
N PHE A 96 -13.40 6.39 -7.36
CA PHE A 96 -12.89 6.85 -8.64
C PHE A 96 -13.64 6.22 -9.82
N SER A 97 -13.83 4.90 -9.81
CA SER A 97 -14.54 4.18 -10.89
C SER A 97 -15.99 4.64 -11.02
N ILE A 98 -16.68 4.86 -9.90
CA ILE A 98 -18.04 5.44 -9.87
C ILE A 98 -18.01 6.85 -10.45
N SER A 99 -17.07 7.69 -10.02
CA SER A 99 -16.93 9.05 -10.54
C SER A 99 -16.73 9.04 -12.06
N VAL A 100 -15.88 8.17 -12.59
CA VAL A 100 -15.65 8.03 -14.04
C VAL A 100 -16.94 7.59 -14.75
N ALA A 101 -17.68 6.64 -14.19
CA ALA A 101 -18.94 6.17 -14.78
C ALA A 101 -20.04 7.23 -14.81
N LEU A 102 -20.05 8.15 -13.83
CA LEU A 102 -21.04 9.23 -13.71
C LEU A 102 -20.67 10.51 -14.48
N ASP A 103 -19.39 10.78 -14.75
CA ASP A 103 -18.91 12.02 -15.40
C ASP A 103 -19.22 12.07 -16.91
N TYR A 104 -19.66 10.97 -17.52
CA TYR A 104 -20.17 10.96 -18.90
C TYR A 104 -21.57 11.60 -18.94
N ALA A 105 -21.58 12.93 -18.94
CA ALA A 105 -22.72 13.82 -18.66
C ALA A 105 -23.92 13.77 -19.64
N GLU A 106 -23.97 12.85 -20.61
CA GLU A 106 -25.11 12.72 -21.54
C GLU A 106 -25.68 11.30 -21.61
N ASP A 107 -24.86 10.27 -21.36
CA ASP A 107 -25.29 8.88 -21.20
C ASP A 107 -24.36 8.20 -20.17
N PRO A 108 -24.81 7.95 -18.92
CA PRO A 108 -24.00 7.24 -17.94
C PRO A 108 -23.69 5.84 -18.48
N ASP A 109 -22.45 5.41 -18.32
CA ASP A 109 -22.03 4.10 -18.79
C ASP A 109 -22.63 3.00 -17.89
N PHE A 110 -23.87 2.59 -18.19
CA PHE A 110 -24.67 1.68 -17.37
C PHE A 110 -23.99 0.32 -17.18
N GLU A 111 -23.25 -0.15 -18.18
CA GLU A 111 -22.49 -1.38 -18.06
C GLU A 111 -21.24 -1.20 -17.19
N LEU A 112 -20.58 -0.04 -17.24
CA LEU A 112 -19.49 0.27 -16.31
C LEU A 112 -20.01 0.35 -14.87
N LEU A 113 -21.19 0.94 -14.66
CA LEU A 113 -21.88 0.94 -13.36
C LEU A 113 -22.23 -0.48 -12.92
N HIS A 114 -22.66 -1.35 -13.83
CA HIS A 114 -22.91 -2.76 -13.53
C HIS A 114 -21.62 -3.49 -13.12
N ASP A 115 -20.51 -3.28 -13.83
CA ASP A 115 -19.21 -3.87 -13.47
C ASP A 115 -18.75 -3.42 -12.06
N VAL A 116 -18.92 -2.13 -11.75
CA VAL A 116 -18.59 -1.54 -10.45
C VAL A 116 -19.54 -2.06 -9.35
N ALA A 117 -20.82 -2.28 -9.67
CA ALA A 117 -21.79 -2.88 -8.74
C ALA A 117 -21.47 -4.36 -8.45
N GLU A 118 -21.10 -5.15 -9.48
CA GLU A 118 -20.63 -6.53 -9.27
C GLU A 118 -19.39 -6.58 -8.37
N GLU A 119 -18.44 -5.63 -8.54
CA GLU A 119 -17.26 -5.52 -7.69
C GLU A 119 -17.61 -5.28 -6.21
N LEU A 120 -18.57 -4.38 -5.96
CA LEU A 120 -19.13 -4.10 -4.64
C LEU A 120 -19.80 -5.33 -4.01
N GLU A 121 -20.58 -6.08 -4.79
CA GLU A 121 -21.31 -7.27 -4.31
C GLU A 121 -20.38 -8.45 -4.01
N MET A 122 -19.36 -8.65 -4.86
CA MET A 122 -18.37 -9.73 -4.70
C MET A 122 -17.50 -9.55 -3.46
N THR A 123 -17.26 -8.30 -3.06
CA THR A 123 -16.50 -7.97 -1.85
C THR A 123 -17.37 -7.92 -0.61
N GLY A 124 -18.66 -7.58 -0.79
CA GLY A 124 -19.70 -7.60 0.23
C GLY A 124 -19.50 -6.53 1.32
N PRO A 125 -20.57 -5.96 1.89
CA PRO A 125 -20.41 -5.22 3.12
C PRO A 125 -19.90 -6.18 4.21
N LEU A 126 -19.01 -5.69 5.08
CA LEU A 126 -18.62 -6.38 6.32
C LEU A 126 -19.86 -7.04 6.91
N GLN A 127 -19.82 -8.37 6.96
CA GLN A 127 -20.91 -9.26 7.31
C GLN A 127 -21.94 -8.60 8.23
N SER A 128 -23.12 -8.29 7.68
CA SER A 128 -24.32 -8.23 8.50
C SER A 128 -24.44 -9.61 9.15
N THR A 129 -24.34 -9.63 10.48
CA THR A 129 -24.43 -10.80 11.34
C THR A 129 -25.85 -11.37 11.31
N ASN A 130 -26.25 -11.96 10.19
CA ASN A 130 -27.28 -12.99 10.04
C ASN A 130 -27.70 -13.06 8.58
N ARG A 131 -27.11 -14.01 7.83
CA ARG A 131 -27.80 -14.84 6.82
C ARG A 131 -26.80 -15.79 6.18
N GLY A 132 -27.05 -17.08 6.38
CA GLY A 132 -26.72 -18.17 5.45
C GLY A 132 -25.25 -18.32 5.03
N ARG A 133 -24.57 -19.28 5.66
CA ARG A 133 -23.50 -20.14 5.12
C ARG A 133 -22.88 -19.68 3.78
N PRO A 134 -21.59 -19.31 3.72
CA PRO A 134 -20.96 -18.89 2.47
C PRO A 134 -21.07 -20.02 1.44
N LYS A 135 -21.68 -19.73 0.28
CA LYS A 135 -21.60 -20.63 -0.88
C LYS A 135 -20.13 -20.70 -1.29
N ARG A 136 -19.49 -21.82 -0.95
CA ARG A 136 -18.16 -22.18 -1.41
C ARG A 136 -18.16 -22.11 -2.94
N PHE A 137 -17.35 -21.22 -3.50
CA PHE A 137 -17.10 -21.18 -4.94
C PHE A 137 -16.55 -22.55 -5.36
N GLN A 138 -17.35 -23.30 -6.13
CA GLN A 138 -16.82 -24.42 -6.91
C GLN A 138 -16.27 -23.81 -8.20
N PRO A 139 -15.00 -24.05 -8.57
CA PRO A 139 -14.50 -23.69 -9.89
C PRO A 139 -15.16 -24.62 -10.92
N GLY A 140 -16.42 -24.34 -11.22
CA GLY A 140 -17.13 -24.93 -12.34
C GLY A 140 -16.47 -24.43 -13.60
N ARG A 141 -15.97 -25.37 -14.42
CA ARG A 141 -15.45 -25.15 -15.77
C ARG A 141 -16.35 -24.16 -16.52
N ARG A 142 -15.96 -22.88 -16.53
CA ARG A 142 -16.55 -21.90 -17.44
C ARG A 142 -16.17 -22.36 -18.85
N ARG A 143 -17.18 -22.67 -19.66
CA ARG A 143 -17.01 -23.03 -21.08
C ARG A 143 -16.22 -21.91 -21.76
N ALA A 144 -15.01 -22.25 -22.24
CA ALA A 144 -14.05 -21.32 -22.84
C ALA A 144 -14.56 -20.57 -24.09
N SER A 145 -15.75 -20.88 -24.60
CA SER A 145 -16.33 -20.24 -25.79
C SER A 145 -17.10 -18.95 -25.48
N ALA A 146 -17.60 -18.74 -24.26
CA ALA A 146 -18.34 -17.51 -23.88
C ALA A 146 -17.44 -16.40 -23.32
N THR A 147 -16.20 -16.72 -22.98
CA THR A 147 -15.24 -15.80 -22.34
C THR A 147 -14.64 -14.84 -23.37
N ARG A 148 -14.28 -15.32 -24.58
CA ARG A 148 -13.66 -14.47 -25.62
C ARG A 148 -14.50 -13.28 -26.06
N SER A 149 -15.82 -13.44 -26.13
CA SER A 149 -16.75 -12.36 -26.48
C SER A 149 -16.86 -11.31 -25.37
N TYR A 150 -16.75 -11.73 -24.11
CA TYR A 150 -16.76 -10.83 -22.96
C TYR A 150 -15.42 -10.08 -22.82
N ASP A 151 -14.30 -10.76 -23.10
CA ASP A 151 -12.95 -10.19 -23.05
C ASP A 151 -12.69 -9.16 -24.16
N GLY A 152 -13.15 -9.43 -25.39
CA GLY A 152 -13.09 -8.45 -26.49
C GLY A 152 -13.97 -7.22 -26.25
N HIS A 153 -15.11 -7.42 -25.57
CA HIS A 153 -16.01 -6.35 -25.17
C HIS A 153 -15.41 -5.43 -24.10
N LEU A 154 -14.70 -6.00 -23.11
CA LEU A 154 -13.95 -5.23 -22.12
C LEU A 154 -12.85 -4.37 -22.78
N LEU A 155 -12.11 -4.93 -23.74
CA LEU A 155 -11.07 -4.18 -24.47
C LEU A 155 -11.63 -3.02 -25.30
N GLY A 156 -12.75 -3.26 -25.99
CA GLY A 156 -13.39 -2.27 -26.85
C GLY A 156 -13.98 -1.08 -26.08
N ARG A 157 -14.22 -1.24 -24.78
CA ARG A 157 -14.76 -0.19 -23.90
C ARG A 157 -13.72 0.53 -23.05
N CYS A 158 -12.48 0.03 -23.06
CA CYS A 158 -11.34 0.77 -22.51
C CYS A 158 -11.14 2.07 -23.28
N ILE A 159 -10.52 3.05 -22.64
CA ILE A 159 -10.08 4.26 -23.33
C ILE A 159 -8.95 3.88 -24.26
N GLN A 160 -9.07 4.22 -25.54
CA GLN A 160 -8.06 3.93 -26.55
C GLN A 160 -7.52 5.23 -27.15
N MET A 161 -6.20 5.36 -27.17
CA MET A 161 -5.52 6.52 -27.73
C MET A 161 -4.41 6.06 -28.66
N SER A 162 -4.17 6.81 -29.74
CA SER A 162 -3.00 6.58 -30.58
C SER A 162 -1.74 7.10 -29.89
N ALA A 163 -0.67 6.33 -29.97
CA ALA A 163 0.67 6.77 -29.58
C ALA A 163 1.29 7.65 -30.69
N VAL A 164 2.51 8.15 -30.48
CA VAL A 164 3.26 8.91 -31.48
C VAL A 164 3.88 7.96 -32.53
N THR A 165 4.33 6.78 -32.10
CA THR A 165 4.79 5.73 -32.99
C THR A 165 3.63 5.10 -33.76
N GLU A 166 3.78 4.96 -35.08
CA GLU A 166 2.76 4.36 -35.94
C GLU A 166 2.49 2.89 -35.54
N GLY A 167 1.22 2.57 -35.37
CA GLY A 167 0.77 1.23 -34.94
C GLY A 167 0.87 0.98 -33.43
N ALA A 168 1.43 1.90 -32.63
CA ALA A 168 1.40 1.81 -31.18
C ALA A 168 0.10 2.42 -30.61
N THR A 169 -0.43 1.80 -29.56
CA THR A 169 -1.72 2.18 -28.95
C THR A 169 -1.61 2.26 -27.43
N ILE A 170 -2.32 3.22 -26.84
CA ILE A 170 -2.43 3.38 -25.39
C ILE A 170 -3.84 2.96 -24.99
N LEU A 171 -3.93 2.03 -24.05
CA LEU A 171 -5.18 1.50 -23.52
C LEU A 171 -5.27 1.84 -22.04
N CYS A 172 -6.36 2.48 -21.59
CA CYS A 172 -6.59 2.76 -20.16
C CYS A 172 -7.93 2.17 -19.71
N GLY A 173 -7.90 1.43 -18.60
CA GLY A 173 -9.09 0.80 -18.02
C GLY A 173 -9.92 1.80 -17.21
N LYS A 174 -11.25 1.71 -17.30
CA LYS A 174 -12.19 2.59 -16.59
C LYS A 174 -12.71 2.00 -15.27
N SER A 175 -12.53 0.68 -15.07
CA SER A 175 -12.91 -0.05 -13.85
C SER A 175 -11.79 -0.97 -13.40
N GLN A 176 -11.88 -1.47 -12.16
CA GLN A 176 -10.95 -2.47 -11.64
C GLN A 176 -10.89 -3.72 -12.53
N ARG A 177 -12.05 -4.18 -13.03
CA ARG A 177 -12.11 -5.35 -13.91
C ARG A 177 -11.39 -5.13 -15.24
N GLN A 178 -11.54 -3.94 -15.83
CA GLN A 178 -10.80 -3.57 -17.04
C GLN A 178 -9.30 -3.41 -16.76
N ASN A 179 -8.94 -2.83 -15.61
CA ASN A 179 -7.56 -2.71 -15.17
C ASN A 179 -6.88 -4.08 -15.06
N ASP A 180 -7.52 -5.04 -14.38
CA ASP A 180 -7.00 -6.40 -14.23
C ASP A 180 -6.91 -7.10 -15.59
N TYR A 181 -7.91 -6.94 -16.45
CA TYR A 181 -7.88 -7.50 -17.80
C TYR A 181 -6.74 -6.92 -18.65
N LEU A 182 -6.54 -5.60 -18.62
CA LEU A 182 -5.44 -4.93 -19.33
C LEU A 182 -4.08 -5.39 -18.82
N THR A 183 -3.91 -5.45 -17.49
CA THR A 183 -2.63 -5.80 -16.86
C THR A 183 -2.28 -7.28 -17.02
N PHE A 184 -3.24 -8.20 -16.86
CA PHE A 184 -2.92 -9.63 -16.79
C PHE A 184 -3.23 -10.42 -18.06
N GLN A 185 -4.08 -9.92 -18.96
CA GLN A 185 -4.46 -10.65 -20.18
C GLN A 185 -4.06 -9.94 -21.49
N VAL A 186 -4.03 -8.61 -21.50
CA VAL A 186 -3.77 -7.84 -22.74
C VAL A 186 -2.30 -7.44 -22.88
N ALA A 187 -1.67 -7.04 -21.78
CA ALA A 187 -0.27 -6.63 -21.78
C ALA A 187 0.65 -7.79 -22.21
N GLY A 188 1.42 -7.55 -23.26
CA GLY A 188 2.49 -8.45 -23.72
C GLY A 188 3.85 -8.11 -23.11
N GLU A 189 4.86 -8.91 -23.45
CA GLU A 189 6.24 -8.74 -22.96
C GLU A 189 6.89 -7.42 -23.42
N ASN A 190 6.50 -6.90 -24.59
CA ASN A 190 7.04 -5.67 -25.17
C ASN A 190 6.21 -4.42 -24.81
N ASP A 191 5.19 -4.56 -23.96
CA ASP A 191 4.26 -3.48 -23.62
C ASP A 191 4.68 -2.79 -22.31
N PHE A 192 4.35 -1.51 -22.17
CA PHE A 192 4.68 -0.71 -20.99
C PHE A 192 3.43 -0.43 -20.16
N TRP A 193 3.52 -0.60 -18.84
CA TRP A 193 2.41 -0.34 -17.92
C TRP A 193 2.64 0.92 -17.07
N PHE A 194 1.55 1.68 -16.89
CA PHE A 194 1.53 2.98 -16.24
C PHE A 194 0.38 3.07 -15.23
N HIS A 195 0.67 3.68 -14.09
CA HIS A 195 -0.31 4.04 -13.07
C HIS A 195 0.12 5.30 -12.31
N ALA A 196 -0.85 6.09 -11.84
CA ALA A 196 -0.58 7.27 -11.03
C ALA A 196 -0.17 6.86 -9.61
N GLN A 197 1.10 7.05 -9.26
CA GLN A 197 1.61 6.65 -7.94
C GLN A 197 0.92 7.41 -6.81
N GLY A 198 0.39 6.69 -5.82
CA GLY A 198 -0.24 7.28 -4.65
C GLY A 198 -1.66 7.81 -4.87
N PHE A 199 -2.24 7.58 -6.05
CA PHE A 199 -3.62 7.95 -6.37
C PHE A 199 -4.38 6.74 -6.89
N ALA A 200 -5.66 6.66 -6.56
CA ALA A 200 -6.61 5.82 -7.28
C ALA A 200 -6.74 6.29 -8.74
N GLY A 201 -6.75 5.36 -9.68
CA GLY A 201 -6.73 5.69 -11.10
C GLY A 201 -6.82 4.48 -12.03
N SER A 202 -6.68 4.77 -13.32
CA SER A 202 -6.73 3.79 -14.40
C SER A 202 -5.38 3.10 -14.56
N HIS A 203 -5.38 1.81 -14.84
CA HIS A 203 -4.20 1.12 -15.36
C HIS A 203 -4.10 1.42 -16.85
N CYS A 204 -2.98 1.97 -17.30
CA CYS A 204 -2.73 2.26 -18.71
C CYS A 204 -1.62 1.36 -19.26
N VAL A 205 -1.82 0.80 -20.45
CA VAL A 205 -0.85 -0.04 -21.16
C VAL A 205 -0.54 0.60 -22.51
N LEU A 206 0.74 0.90 -22.76
CA LEU A 206 1.26 1.27 -24.07
C LEU A 206 1.66 -0.01 -24.80
N ARG A 207 0.91 -0.35 -25.83
CA ARG A 207 1.18 -1.49 -26.69
C ARG A 207 2.07 -1.09 -27.84
N MET A 208 3.21 -1.75 -27.95
CA MET A 208 4.19 -1.49 -28.99
C MET A 208 4.14 -2.58 -30.07
N PRO A 209 4.28 -2.23 -31.34
CA PRO A 209 4.51 -3.22 -32.39
C PRO A 209 5.80 -4.01 -32.08
N PRO A 210 5.83 -5.32 -32.37
CA PRO A 210 6.97 -6.16 -32.07
C PRO A 210 8.22 -5.65 -32.79
N GLY A 211 9.33 -5.52 -32.04
CA GLY A 211 10.61 -5.07 -32.57
C GLY A 211 10.78 -3.56 -32.70
N ILE A 212 9.77 -2.76 -32.35
CA ILE A 212 9.85 -1.29 -32.35
C ILE A 212 10.02 -0.79 -30.91
N PRO A 213 11.12 -0.07 -30.58
CA PRO A 213 11.30 0.50 -29.25
C PRO A 213 10.35 1.68 -29.03
N ALA A 214 9.84 1.84 -27.81
CA ALA A 214 9.02 2.99 -27.45
C ALA A 214 9.84 4.29 -27.47
N SER A 215 9.33 5.31 -28.14
CA SER A 215 9.94 6.64 -28.10
C SER A 215 9.66 7.32 -26.76
N GLU A 216 10.50 8.29 -26.38
CA GLU A 216 10.26 9.10 -25.18
C GLU A 216 8.91 9.83 -25.24
N ALA A 217 8.48 10.24 -26.43
CA ALA A 217 7.19 10.87 -26.65
C ALA A 217 6.02 9.91 -26.41
N ASP A 218 6.16 8.62 -26.74
CA ASP A 218 5.15 7.59 -26.45
C ASP A 218 5.03 7.35 -24.95
N LEU A 219 6.18 7.19 -24.27
CA LEU A 219 6.22 7.01 -22.82
C LEU A 219 5.60 8.21 -22.09
N LYS A 220 5.90 9.43 -22.55
CA LYS A 220 5.30 10.65 -22.01
C LYS A 220 3.79 10.66 -22.24
N ARG A 221 3.32 10.34 -23.43
CA ARG A 221 1.88 10.37 -23.76
C ARG A 221 1.09 9.34 -22.93
N ALA A 222 1.63 8.14 -22.75
CA ALA A 222 1.03 7.11 -21.91
C ALA A 222 1.04 7.50 -20.42
N SER A 223 2.14 8.11 -19.95
CA SER A 223 2.24 8.69 -18.61
C SER A 223 1.21 9.80 -18.38
N ASP A 224 1.05 10.72 -19.34
CA ASP A 224 0.09 11.82 -19.26
C ASP A 224 -1.35 11.27 -19.21
N ALA A 225 -1.65 10.20 -19.96
CA ALA A 225 -2.94 9.53 -19.92
C ALA A 225 -3.22 8.90 -18.53
N ALA A 226 -2.25 8.18 -17.95
CA ALA A 226 -2.40 7.60 -16.62
C ALA A 226 -2.58 8.67 -15.53
N ALA A 227 -1.90 9.81 -15.65
CA ALA A 227 -2.07 10.94 -14.73
C ALA A 227 -3.46 11.58 -14.88
N TYR A 228 -3.91 11.78 -16.12
CA TYR A 228 -5.20 12.38 -16.43
C TYR A 228 -6.38 11.52 -15.94
N TYR A 229 -6.33 10.21 -16.17
CA TYR A 229 -7.33 9.25 -15.72
C TYR A 229 -7.03 8.74 -14.30
N SER A 230 -6.74 9.65 -13.38
CA SER A 230 -6.56 9.39 -11.96
C SER A 230 -7.21 10.49 -11.11
N LYS A 231 -7.42 10.21 -9.81
CA LYS A 231 -7.81 11.25 -8.85
C LYS A 231 -6.76 12.36 -8.73
N GLY A 232 -5.51 12.08 -9.09
CA GLY A 232 -4.38 13.00 -9.08
C GLY A 232 -4.28 13.93 -10.30
N LYS A 233 -5.33 14.07 -11.13
CA LYS A 233 -5.28 14.88 -12.38
C LYS A 233 -4.82 16.33 -12.19
N THR A 234 -4.99 16.90 -11.00
CA THR A 234 -4.57 18.27 -10.64
C THR A 234 -3.25 18.32 -9.86
N ALA A 235 -2.71 17.18 -9.44
CA ALA A 235 -1.49 17.10 -8.66
C ALA A 235 -0.25 17.33 -9.56
N GLU A 236 0.79 17.92 -8.98
CA GLU A 236 1.99 18.33 -9.73
C GLU A 236 2.95 17.18 -10.08
N ILE A 237 2.77 16.00 -9.48
CA ILE A 237 3.65 14.83 -9.65
C ILE A 237 2.79 13.56 -9.67
N CYS A 238 2.54 13.02 -10.86
CA CYS A 238 1.75 11.80 -11.04
C CYS A 238 2.28 11.00 -12.24
N ALA A 239 3.17 10.04 -12.01
CA ALA A 239 3.31 8.82 -12.82
C ALA A 239 4.48 7.99 -12.30
N SER A 240 4.24 6.72 -11.96
CA SER A 240 5.31 5.73 -11.87
C SER A 240 5.08 4.69 -12.94
N CYS A 241 6.10 4.42 -13.75
CA CYS A 241 6.07 3.40 -14.79
C CYS A 241 6.72 2.13 -14.24
N VAL A 242 6.12 0.96 -14.50
CA VAL A 242 6.74 -0.34 -14.20
C VAL A 242 6.67 -1.17 -15.48
N TYR A 243 7.81 -1.67 -15.94
CA TYR A 243 7.89 -2.66 -17.00
C TYR A 243 8.51 -3.93 -16.43
N SER A 244 8.09 -5.10 -16.93
CA SER A 244 8.77 -6.36 -16.62
C SER A 244 8.99 -7.14 -17.91
N ASP A 245 10.26 -7.42 -18.21
CA ASP A 245 10.61 -8.55 -19.05
C ASP A 245 10.26 -9.82 -18.27
N GLN A 246 9.63 -10.81 -18.89
CA GLN A 246 8.98 -11.96 -18.22
C GLN A 246 9.93 -12.90 -17.42
N ALA A 247 11.18 -12.51 -17.15
CA ALA A 247 12.14 -13.26 -16.35
C ALA A 247 12.03 -13.05 -14.81
N CYS A 248 11.33 -12.03 -14.29
CA CYS A 248 11.23 -11.79 -12.83
C CYS A 248 9.80 -11.92 -12.27
N ALA A 249 9.16 -13.08 -12.43
CA ALA A 249 7.80 -13.32 -11.91
C ALA A 249 7.73 -13.83 -10.45
N GLN A 250 8.83 -13.87 -9.66
CA GLN A 250 8.80 -14.48 -8.32
C GLN A 250 9.56 -13.76 -7.19
N SER A 251 10.12 -12.58 -7.40
CA SER A 251 10.75 -11.83 -6.31
C SER A 251 10.49 -10.36 -6.49
N TRP A 252 10.16 -9.69 -5.38
CA TRP A 252 10.01 -8.25 -5.28
C TRP A 252 11.26 -7.56 -5.86
N CYS A 253 11.20 -7.22 -7.15
CA CYS A 253 12.33 -6.81 -7.96
C CYS A 253 12.47 -5.28 -7.85
N THR A 254 13.49 -4.83 -7.11
CA THR A 254 13.92 -3.44 -6.95
C THR A 254 14.67 -2.96 -8.20
N TRP A 255 13.95 -2.58 -9.25
CA TRP A 255 14.45 -1.67 -10.29
C TRP A 255 13.28 -0.82 -10.81
N THR A 256 12.98 0.26 -10.11
CA THR A 256 11.97 1.25 -10.50
C THR A 256 12.63 2.34 -11.35
N SER A 257 12.53 2.25 -12.67
CA SER A 257 12.72 3.46 -13.50
C SER A 257 11.49 4.34 -13.36
N GLN A 258 11.51 5.26 -12.39
CA GLN A 258 10.47 6.27 -12.22
C GLN A 258 10.61 7.35 -13.30
N VAL A 259 9.61 7.49 -14.16
CA VAL A 259 9.44 8.70 -14.97
C VAL A 259 8.69 9.72 -14.11
N GLN A 260 9.42 10.54 -13.35
CA GLN A 260 8.80 11.65 -12.62
C GLN A 260 8.51 12.80 -13.59
N GLN A 261 7.22 13.02 -13.89
CA GLN A 261 6.76 14.25 -14.52
C GLN A 261 6.55 15.30 -13.43
N ARG A 262 7.36 16.36 -13.41
CA ARG A 262 6.95 17.67 -12.89
C ARG A 262 6.50 18.50 -14.08
N LYS A 263 5.48 19.36 -13.92
CA LYS A 263 5.09 20.35 -14.94
C LYS A 263 6.35 21.01 -15.54
N GLY A 264 6.71 20.63 -16.76
CA GLY A 264 7.77 21.26 -17.55
C GLY A 264 9.12 20.53 -17.69
N THR A 265 9.43 19.42 -17.02
CA THR A 265 10.69 18.67 -17.26
C THR A 265 10.65 17.24 -16.73
N VAL A 266 11.12 16.27 -17.52
CA VAL A 266 11.34 14.87 -17.09
C VAL A 266 12.82 14.68 -16.78
N TRP A 267 13.13 14.18 -15.58
CA TRP A 267 14.45 13.67 -15.26
C TRP A 267 14.39 12.15 -15.12
N ARG A 268 15.36 11.49 -15.75
CA ARG A 268 15.66 10.06 -15.59
C ARG A 268 16.40 9.91 -14.26
N THR A 269 15.81 9.31 -13.24
CA THR A 269 16.59 8.82 -12.10
C THR A 269 17.29 7.52 -12.51
N ARG A 270 18.63 7.52 -12.34
CA ARG A 270 19.50 6.35 -12.53
C ARG A 270 19.21 5.29 -11.47
#